data_AF-I2CAK7-F1
#
_entry.id   AF-I2CAK7-F1
#
_cell.length_a   1.000
_cell.length_b   1.000
_cell.length_c   1.000
_cell.angle_alpha   90.00
_cell.angle_beta   90.00
_cell.angle_gamma   90.00
#
_symmetry.space_group_name_H-M   'P 1'
#
loop_
_entity.id
_entity.type
_entity.pdbx_description
1 polymer ?
#
loop_
_entity_poly.entity_id
_entity_poly.type
_entity_poly.pdbx_seq_one_letter_code
_entity_poly.pdbx_strand_id
1 'polypeptide(L)'
;MKKRTKIFYCHAAVLLVFMTAGCTGGNDDEPGHSSSPAGGSSINKAETASAAEKNEPVNKDSHHVSADKSEPDNMSADYSPLQIEYARIWLQLGENQQIDELNVRRIPAGALVNPDDHTSARYPEDVTQLAGSRLIDGSVTYSSNGDGTIQVYNVPLRWESREDTDQGVMKEVTEEMIRHTKKVSVDTGDNEKIRRLIDIMSIH
;
A
#
# COMPACT_ATOMS: atom_id res chain seq x y z
N MET A 1 -22.36 6.05 -47.56
CA MET A 1 -22.45 7.52 -47.36
C MET A 1 -22.75 7.79 -45.89
N LYS A 2 -21.91 8.62 -45.26
CA LYS A 2 -21.90 8.97 -43.83
C LYS A 2 -23.12 9.82 -43.47
N LYS A 3 -23.66 9.66 -42.25
CA LYS A 3 -23.90 10.78 -41.30
C LYS A 3 -23.81 10.24 -39.86
N ARG A 4 -22.68 10.49 -39.20
CA ARG A 4 -22.54 10.40 -37.74
C ARG A 4 -22.64 11.83 -37.19
N THR A 5 -23.68 12.10 -36.43
CA THR A 5 -23.88 13.40 -35.78
C THR A 5 -23.01 13.45 -34.53
N LYS A 6 -22.02 14.35 -34.52
CA LYS A 6 -21.17 14.62 -33.36
C LYS A 6 -21.84 15.70 -32.52
N ILE A 7 -22.16 15.39 -31.27
CA ILE A 7 -22.64 16.35 -30.27
C ILE A 7 -21.38 16.89 -29.57
N PHE A 8 -21.11 18.18 -29.76
CA PHE A 8 -20.07 18.93 -29.05
C PHE A 8 -20.65 19.44 -27.73
N TYR A 9 -20.16 18.92 -26.60
CA TYR A 9 -20.41 19.53 -25.29
C TYR A 9 -19.27 20.53 -24.98
N CYS A 10 -19.64 21.80 -24.90
CA CYS A 10 -18.77 22.90 -24.47
C CYS A 10 -18.46 22.75 -22.97
N HIS A 11 -17.18 22.62 -22.63
CA HIS A 11 -16.69 22.78 -21.25
C HIS A 11 -16.68 24.26 -20.88
N ALA A 12 -17.72 24.72 -20.20
CA ALA A 12 -17.68 25.97 -19.46
C ALA A 12 -17.04 25.68 -18.09
N ALA A 13 -15.81 26.16 -17.92
CA ALA A 13 -15.08 26.15 -16.67
C ALA A 13 -15.79 27.03 -15.63
N VAL A 14 -16.21 26.44 -14.51
CA VAL A 14 -16.65 27.16 -13.31
C VAL A 14 -15.53 27.03 -12.28
N LEU A 15 -14.60 27.99 -12.31
CA LEU A 15 -13.59 28.19 -11.28
C LEU A 15 -14.26 28.88 -10.08
N LEU A 16 -14.60 28.11 -9.05
CA LEU A 16 -15.10 28.62 -7.79
C LEU A 16 -13.91 29.05 -6.92
N VAL A 17 -13.61 30.34 -6.89
CA VAL A 17 -12.62 30.97 -6.02
C VAL A 17 -13.20 31.05 -4.61
N PHE A 18 -12.66 30.27 -3.67
CA PHE A 18 -12.92 30.46 -2.24
C PHE A 18 -12.06 31.62 -1.74
N MET A 19 -12.67 32.79 -1.54
CA MET A 19 -12.08 33.86 -0.74
C MET A 19 -12.30 33.55 0.74
N THR A 20 -11.22 33.28 1.48
CA THR A 20 -11.26 33.25 2.93
C THR A 20 -11.23 34.69 3.45
N ALA A 21 -12.34 35.12 4.05
CA ALA A 21 -12.38 36.33 4.84
C ALA A 21 -11.61 36.09 6.15
N GLY A 22 -10.56 36.91 6.37
CA GLY A 22 -9.89 37.01 7.66
C GLY A 22 -10.76 37.79 8.64
N CYS A 23 -10.96 37.24 9.83
CA CYS A 23 -11.47 37.98 10.97
C CYS A 23 -10.29 38.35 11.87
N THR A 24 -10.07 39.66 11.97
CA THR A 24 -9.19 40.35 12.91
C THR A 24 -10.04 40.94 14.04
N GLY A 25 -9.57 40.82 15.29
CA GLY A 25 -10.10 41.50 16.49
C GLY A 25 -9.72 40.65 17.70
N GLY A 26 -8.79 41.04 18.58
CA GLY A 26 -8.60 42.31 19.28
C GLY A 26 -8.96 42.04 20.75
N ASN A 27 -7.98 41.79 21.63
CA ASN A 27 -7.46 42.71 22.66
C ASN A 27 -8.49 42.89 23.82
N ASP A 28 -8.20 42.65 25.11
CA ASP A 28 -7.02 42.94 25.93
C ASP A 28 -6.98 42.03 27.18
N ASP A 29 -5.79 41.80 27.74
CA ASP A 29 -5.51 41.84 29.19
C ASP A 29 -3.99 41.60 29.42
N GLU A 30 -3.25 42.67 29.67
CA GLU A 30 -1.92 42.74 30.31
C GLU A 30 -2.12 43.56 31.63
N PRO A 31 -1.20 43.62 32.62
CA PRO A 31 0.25 43.58 32.43
C PRO A 31 1.10 42.87 33.48
N GLY A 32 2.34 42.58 33.09
CA GLY A 32 3.40 42.05 33.95
C GLY A 32 4.79 42.43 33.45
N HIS A 33 5.07 43.74 33.44
CA HIS A 33 6.37 44.42 33.29
C HIS A 33 7.64 43.60 33.61
N SER A 34 8.62 43.55 32.69
CA SER A 34 9.80 44.44 32.74
C SER A 34 10.97 44.00 31.84
N SER A 35 11.32 44.93 30.92
CA SER A 35 12.67 45.31 30.44
C SER A 35 13.57 44.36 29.63
N SER A 36 13.60 44.61 28.33
CA SER A 36 14.77 44.51 27.41
C SER A 36 15.79 45.66 27.67
N PRO A 37 17.04 45.60 27.17
CA PRO A 37 17.33 46.12 25.83
C PRO A 37 18.38 45.35 25.01
N ALA A 38 18.36 45.68 23.72
CA ALA A 38 19.10 45.13 22.60
C ALA A 38 20.51 45.72 22.40
N GLY A 39 21.23 45.15 21.43
CA GLY A 39 22.44 45.69 20.77
C GLY A 39 23.51 44.60 20.67
N GLY A 40 24.13 44.25 19.53
CA GLY A 40 24.32 44.97 18.28
C GLY A 40 25.83 45.06 17.99
N SER A 41 26.27 44.39 16.92
CA SER A 41 27.45 44.70 16.09
C SER A 41 28.86 44.13 16.42
N SER A 42 29.54 43.76 15.31
CA SER A 42 30.97 43.97 14.98
C SER A 42 31.91 42.76 14.82
N ILE A 43 32.05 42.38 13.55
CA ILE A 43 33.24 42.08 12.71
C ILE A 43 34.62 42.44 13.29
N ASN A 44 35.64 41.57 13.03
CA ASN A 44 37.06 41.82 12.62
C ASN A 44 37.76 40.44 12.47
N LYS A 45 38.05 39.85 11.30
CA LYS A 45 39.08 40.04 10.24
C LYS A 45 40.57 39.90 10.63
N ALA A 46 41.26 39.07 9.83
CA ALA A 46 42.69 39.04 9.40
C ALA A 46 43.63 38.12 10.20
N GLU A 47 44.04 36.96 9.65
CA GLU A 47 45.09 36.69 8.63
C GLU A 47 46.50 36.55 9.24
N THR A 48 47.19 35.45 8.95
CA THR A 48 48.57 35.45 8.43
C THR A 48 48.86 34.09 7.76
N ALA A 49 49.36 34.19 6.53
CA ALA A 49 49.73 33.11 5.63
C ALA A 49 51.19 32.65 5.81
N SER A 50 51.51 31.46 5.31
CA SER A 50 52.77 31.22 4.60
C SER A 50 52.64 30.04 3.63
N ALA A 51 53.11 30.30 2.42
CA ALA A 51 53.02 29.50 1.22
C ALA A 51 54.18 28.50 1.08
N ALA A 52 53.97 27.43 0.30
CA ALA A 52 54.92 26.95 -0.71
C ALA A 52 54.26 25.90 -1.62
N GLU A 53 54.36 26.13 -2.92
CA GLU A 53 53.85 25.33 -4.03
C GLU A 53 54.55 23.96 -4.20
N LYS A 54 53.83 22.99 -4.76
CA LYS A 54 54.39 22.10 -5.79
C LYS A 54 53.30 21.46 -6.67
N ASN A 55 53.61 21.39 -7.96
CA ASN A 55 52.77 21.10 -9.12
C ASN A 55 52.28 19.63 -9.25
N GLU A 56 51.04 19.46 -9.77
CA GLU A 56 50.43 18.45 -10.70
C GLU A 56 50.88 16.96 -10.76
N PRO A 57 50.10 15.99 -11.33
CA PRO A 57 48.80 16.09 -12.03
C PRO A 57 47.70 15.08 -11.57
N VAL A 58 46.51 15.29 -12.13
CA VAL A 58 45.30 14.45 -12.18
C VAL A 58 45.56 12.95 -12.42
N ASN A 59 44.94 12.08 -11.63
CA ASN A 59 44.48 10.75 -12.10
C ASN A 59 43.24 10.25 -11.35
N LYS A 60 42.37 9.61 -12.13
CA LYS A 60 41.10 8.94 -11.84
C LYS A 60 41.02 8.22 -10.49
N ASP A 61 39.88 8.38 -9.81
CA ASP A 61 38.98 7.23 -9.72
C ASP A 61 37.52 7.64 -9.51
N SER A 62 36.70 7.17 -10.44
CA SER A 62 35.26 7.17 -10.35
C SER A 62 34.88 6.22 -9.22
N HIS A 63 34.26 6.72 -8.15
CA HIS A 63 33.51 5.89 -7.22
C HIS A 63 32.30 5.31 -7.95
N HIS A 64 32.57 4.27 -8.75
CA HIS A 64 31.60 3.31 -9.22
C HIS A 64 31.18 2.55 -7.96
N VAL A 65 30.01 2.90 -7.42
CA VAL A 65 29.30 2.04 -6.48
C VAL A 65 29.06 0.76 -7.27
N SER A 66 29.91 -0.24 -7.01
CA SER A 66 29.73 -1.58 -7.52
C SER A 66 28.34 -2.02 -7.12
N ALA A 67 27.47 -2.19 -8.13
CA ALA A 67 26.29 -3.01 -8.00
C ALA A 67 26.78 -4.35 -7.46
N ASP A 68 26.47 -4.59 -6.19
CA ASP A 68 26.80 -5.83 -5.52
C ASP A 68 26.15 -6.94 -6.34
N LYS A 69 26.96 -7.91 -6.76
CA LYS A 69 26.44 -9.10 -7.41
C LYS A 69 25.81 -9.91 -6.30
N SER A 70 24.51 -9.68 -6.06
CA SER A 70 23.71 -10.61 -5.29
C SER A 70 23.87 -11.98 -5.94
N GLU A 71 24.48 -12.90 -5.22
CA GLU A 71 24.39 -14.34 -5.48
C GLU A 71 22.94 -14.70 -5.84
N PRO A 72 22.69 -15.71 -6.69
CA PRO A 72 21.35 -16.14 -7.03
C PRO A 72 20.63 -16.55 -5.74
N ASP A 73 19.82 -15.62 -5.28
CA ASP A 73 19.20 -15.64 -4.00
C ASP A 73 18.06 -16.67 -4.02
N ASN A 74 18.40 -17.91 -3.66
CA ASN A 74 17.51 -19.05 -3.81
C ASN A 74 16.51 -19.11 -2.66
N MET A 75 15.52 -18.20 -2.67
CA MET A 75 14.41 -18.18 -1.72
C MET A 75 13.74 -19.54 -1.50
N SER A 76 13.74 -20.41 -2.51
CA SER A 76 13.13 -21.74 -2.46
C SER A 76 13.85 -22.72 -1.50
N ALA A 77 15.06 -22.39 -1.03
CA ALA A 77 15.78 -23.20 -0.05
C ALA A 77 15.34 -22.90 1.40
N ASP A 78 14.95 -21.66 1.68
CA ASP A 78 14.69 -21.17 3.04
C ASP A 78 13.20 -21.12 3.39
N TYR A 79 12.33 -21.03 2.38
CA TYR A 79 10.90 -20.87 2.57
C TYR A 79 10.09 -21.86 1.75
N SER A 80 8.94 -22.26 2.28
CA SER A 80 8.01 -23.12 1.54
C SER A 80 7.41 -22.37 0.34
N PRO A 81 7.05 -23.09 -0.74
CA PRO A 81 6.38 -22.48 -1.90
C PRO A 81 5.13 -21.68 -1.54
N LEU A 82 4.37 -22.12 -0.53
CA LEU A 82 3.17 -21.40 -0.06
C LEU A 82 3.52 -20.07 0.62
N GLN A 83 4.54 -20.03 1.48
CA GLN A 83 4.99 -18.76 2.08
C GLN A 83 5.41 -17.76 1.00
N ILE A 84 6.14 -18.24 -0.01
CA ILE A 84 6.56 -17.40 -1.15
C ILE A 84 5.35 -16.92 -1.94
N GLU A 85 4.37 -17.78 -2.20
CA GLU A 85 3.11 -17.43 -2.89
C GLU A 85 2.34 -16.35 -2.12
N TYR A 86 2.07 -16.57 -0.82
CA TYR A 86 1.33 -15.64 0.03
C TYR A 86 1.97 -14.25 0.06
N ALA A 87 3.28 -14.20 0.25
CA ALA A 87 4.00 -12.94 0.32
C ALA A 87 4.07 -12.22 -1.05
N ARG A 88 4.21 -12.94 -2.17
CA ARG A 88 4.12 -12.33 -3.51
C ARG A 88 2.74 -11.74 -3.80
N ILE A 89 1.69 -12.47 -3.45
CA ILE A 89 0.32 -12.01 -3.65
C ILE A 89 0.03 -10.77 -2.80
N TRP A 90 0.46 -10.76 -1.53
CA TRP A 90 0.32 -9.57 -0.70
C TRP A 90 1.15 -8.39 -1.23
N LEU A 91 2.38 -8.61 -1.67
CA LEU A 91 3.22 -7.56 -2.25
C LEU A 91 2.58 -6.91 -3.48
N GLN A 92 1.87 -7.70 -4.29
CA GLN A 92 1.24 -7.24 -5.52
C GLN A 92 -0.16 -6.63 -5.31
N LEU A 93 -0.96 -7.20 -4.39
CA LEU A 93 -2.40 -6.91 -4.28
C LEU A 93 -2.83 -6.36 -2.91
N GLY A 94 -1.98 -6.46 -1.87
CA GLY A 94 -2.28 -5.92 -0.55
C GLY A 94 -2.35 -4.40 -0.57
N GLU A 95 -3.45 -3.85 -0.04
CA GLU A 95 -3.72 -2.41 -0.04
C GLU A 95 -2.70 -1.61 0.77
N ASN A 96 -2.24 -2.19 1.89
CA ASN A 96 -1.20 -1.61 2.74
C ASN A 96 0.03 -2.53 2.85
N GLN A 97 1.20 -2.00 2.48
CA GLN A 97 2.49 -2.70 2.60
C GLN A 97 3.18 -2.46 3.96
N GLN A 98 2.65 -1.52 4.75
CA GLN A 98 3.13 -1.18 6.10
C GLN A 98 2.25 -1.88 7.15
N ILE A 99 2.36 -3.20 7.19
CA ILE A 99 1.69 -4.08 8.15
C ILE A 99 2.68 -4.61 9.18
N ASP A 100 2.18 -4.84 10.39
CA ASP A 100 2.96 -5.44 11.48
C ASP A 100 2.95 -6.97 11.41
N GLU A 101 1.91 -7.55 10.83
CA GLU A 101 1.74 -8.99 10.64
C GLU A 101 0.92 -9.29 9.37
N LEU A 102 1.34 -10.32 8.62
CA LEU A 102 0.61 -10.88 7.49
C LEU A 102 -0.10 -12.15 7.93
N ASN A 103 -1.42 -12.05 8.13
CA ASN A 103 -2.27 -13.17 8.52
C ASN A 103 -2.69 -13.99 7.31
N VAL A 104 -2.57 -15.31 7.41
CA VAL A 104 -2.96 -16.26 6.37
C VAL A 104 -4.00 -17.22 6.93
N ARG A 105 -5.17 -17.26 6.30
CA ARG A 105 -6.23 -18.20 6.63
C ARG A 105 -6.60 -19.03 5.41
N ARG A 106 -6.53 -20.36 5.53
CA ARG A 106 -7.06 -21.27 4.52
C ARG A 106 -8.53 -21.59 4.79
N ILE A 107 -9.34 -21.55 3.76
CA ILE A 107 -10.78 -21.78 3.81
C ILE A 107 -11.09 -22.89 2.79
N PRO A 108 -11.58 -24.06 3.23
CA PRO A 108 -11.80 -25.17 2.34
C PRO A 108 -13.00 -24.95 1.42
N ALA A 109 -12.99 -25.62 0.27
CA ALA A 109 -14.13 -25.71 -0.64
C ALA A 109 -15.40 -26.12 0.13
N GLY A 110 -16.53 -25.51 -0.24
CA GLY A 110 -17.81 -25.74 0.42
C GLY A 110 -18.06 -24.91 1.68
N ALA A 111 -17.06 -24.18 2.22
CA ALA A 111 -17.28 -23.20 3.28
C ALA A 111 -18.15 -22.04 2.79
N LEU A 112 -18.92 -21.42 3.70
CA LEU A 112 -19.75 -20.25 3.37
C LEU A 112 -18.87 -19.02 3.12
N VAL A 113 -19.23 -18.23 2.10
CA VAL A 113 -18.57 -16.96 1.76
C VAL A 113 -18.80 -15.91 2.86
N ASN A 114 -20.05 -15.77 3.31
CA ASN A 114 -20.38 -15.12 4.56
C ASN A 114 -20.65 -16.19 5.64
N PRO A 115 -19.74 -16.40 6.61
CA PRO A 115 -19.94 -17.40 7.66
C PRO A 115 -21.11 -17.06 8.62
N ASP A 116 -21.53 -15.79 8.66
CA ASP A 116 -22.59 -15.32 9.55
C ASP A 116 -24.00 -15.51 8.94
N ASP A 117 -24.09 -15.93 7.67
CA ASP A 117 -25.36 -16.16 6.97
C ASP A 117 -25.42 -17.58 6.37
N HIS A 118 -26.32 -18.41 6.90
CA HIS A 118 -26.50 -19.80 6.48
C HIS A 118 -27.03 -19.97 5.03
N THR A 119 -27.60 -18.92 4.43
CA THR A 119 -28.07 -18.89 3.04
C THR A 119 -26.97 -18.50 2.06
N SER A 120 -25.82 -18.00 2.56
CA SER A 120 -24.67 -17.61 1.75
C SER A 120 -24.25 -18.70 0.76
N ALA A 121 -23.78 -18.26 -0.41
CA ALA A 121 -23.05 -19.09 -1.34
C ALA A 121 -21.85 -19.76 -0.65
N ARG A 122 -21.39 -20.85 -1.27
CA ARG A 122 -20.22 -21.61 -0.83
C ARG A 122 -19.08 -21.44 -1.81
N TYR A 123 -17.85 -21.44 -1.31
CA TYR A 123 -16.67 -21.45 -2.17
C TYR A 123 -16.65 -22.73 -3.03
N PRO A 124 -16.41 -22.62 -4.35
CA PRO A 124 -16.37 -23.79 -5.23
C PRO A 124 -15.07 -24.59 -5.10
N GLU A 125 -14.03 -23.99 -4.54
CA GLU A 125 -12.68 -24.53 -4.39
C GLU A 125 -12.04 -24.01 -3.09
N ASP A 126 -10.86 -24.54 -2.74
CA ASP A 126 -10.09 -24.04 -1.61
C ASP A 126 -9.61 -22.60 -1.88
N VAL A 127 -9.80 -21.72 -0.92
CA VAL A 127 -9.34 -20.33 -1.00
C VAL A 127 -8.43 -19.99 0.18
N THR A 128 -7.57 -19.01 -0.02
CA THR A 128 -6.73 -18.40 1.01
C THR A 128 -7.14 -16.93 1.17
N GLN A 129 -7.33 -16.49 2.40
CA GLN A 129 -7.51 -15.08 2.75
C GLN A 129 -6.23 -14.57 3.43
N LEU A 130 -5.65 -13.54 2.84
CA LEU A 130 -4.52 -12.79 3.37
C LEU A 130 -5.05 -11.49 3.98
N ALA A 131 -4.55 -11.08 5.14
CA ALA A 131 -4.93 -9.83 5.77
C ALA A 131 -3.79 -9.22 6.57
N GLY A 132 -3.76 -7.89 6.68
CA GLY A 132 -2.96 -7.22 7.70
C GLY A 132 -3.62 -7.33 9.08
N SER A 133 -2.85 -7.00 10.12
CA SER A 133 -3.33 -7.01 11.51
C SER A 133 -4.48 -6.03 11.80
N ARG A 134 -4.58 -4.93 11.04
CA ARG A 134 -5.62 -3.90 11.22
C ARG A 134 -6.59 -3.96 10.04
N LEU A 135 -7.86 -3.62 10.28
CA LEU A 135 -8.87 -3.61 9.20
C LEU A 135 -8.52 -2.69 8.03
N ILE A 136 -7.87 -1.55 8.31
CA ILE A 136 -7.43 -0.60 7.29
C ILE A 136 -6.29 -1.13 6.42
N ASP A 137 -5.65 -2.23 6.83
CA ASP A 137 -4.59 -2.86 6.04
C ASP A 137 -5.17 -3.67 4.86
N GLY A 138 -6.48 -3.95 4.89
CA GLY A 138 -7.20 -4.64 3.83
C GLY A 138 -7.03 -6.16 3.87
N SER A 139 -7.56 -6.81 2.83
CA SER A 139 -7.49 -8.26 2.66
C SER A 139 -7.50 -8.67 1.19
N VAL A 140 -6.90 -9.83 0.90
CA VAL A 140 -6.95 -10.46 -0.42
C VAL A 140 -7.45 -11.89 -0.24
N THR A 141 -8.59 -12.22 -0.86
CA THR A 141 -9.12 -13.59 -0.89
C THR A 141 -8.91 -14.18 -2.28
N TYR A 142 -8.25 -15.33 -2.40
CA TYR A 142 -7.91 -15.92 -3.70
C TYR A 142 -7.85 -17.45 -3.69
N SER A 143 -7.94 -18.07 -4.86
CA SER A 143 -7.54 -19.46 -5.11
C SER A 143 -6.36 -19.51 -6.09
N SER A 144 -5.45 -20.48 -5.91
CA SER A 144 -4.28 -20.66 -6.77
C SER A 144 -4.59 -21.65 -7.89
N ASN A 145 -4.21 -21.31 -9.13
CA ASN A 145 -4.35 -22.21 -10.28
C ASN A 145 -3.12 -23.15 -10.43
N GLY A 146 -2.07 -22.96 -9.62
CA GLY A 146 -0.83 -23.75 -9.69
C GLY A 146 0.07 -23.46 -10.90
N ASP A 147 -0.32 -22.53 -11.78
CA ASP A 147 0.40 -22.13 -13.00
C ASP A 147 1.04 -20.73 -12.90
N GLY A 148 1.13 -20.18 -11.69
CA GLY A 148 1.55 -18.79 -11.45
C GLY A 148 0.43 -17.76 -11.60
N THR A 149 -0.82 -18.21 -11.78
CA THR A 149 -2.01 -17.35 -11.77
C THR A 149 -2.95 -17.70 -10.64
N ILE A 150 -3.80 -16.74 -10.27
CA ILE A 150 -4.79 -16.87 -9.19
C ILE A 150 -6.16 -16.36 -9.65
N GLN A 151 -7.22 -16.84 -9.00
CA GLN A 151 -8.54 -16.23 -9.05
C GLN A 151 -8.75 -15.39 -7.79
N VAL A 152 -8.92 -14.08 -7.96
CA VAL A 152 -9.18 -13.15 -6.85
C VAL A 152 -10.68 -12.97 -6.66
N TYR A 153 -11.13 -13.12 -5.42
CA TYR A 153 -12.51 -12.97 -4.99
C TYR A 153 -12.70 -11.60 -4.32
N ASN A 154 -13.75 -10.88 -4.71
CA ASN A 154 -14.12 -9.60 -4.09
C ASN A 154 -14.94 -9.84 -2.81
N VAL A 155 -14.30 -10.38 -1.78
CA VAL A 155 -14.93 -10.73 -0.50
C VAL A 155 -14.33 -9.86 0.61
N PRO A 156 -15.15 -9.21 1.45
CA PRO A 156 -14.65 -8.39 2.54
C PRO A 156 -13.99 -9.25 3.62
N LEU A 157 -13.03 -8.67 4.35
CA LEU A 157 -12.44 -9.31 5.54
C LEU A 157 -13.49 -9.56 6.63
N ARG A 158 -14.43 -8.63 6.78
CA ARG A 158 -15.48 -8.67 7.80
C ARG A 158 -16.83 -8.35 7.18
N TRP A 159 -17.83 -9.16 7.49
CA TRP A 159 -19.21 -8.91 7.15
C TRP A 159 -19.84 -8.02 8.22
N GLU A 160 -20.56 -6.98 7.79
CA GLU A 160 -21.38 -6.21 8.71
C GLU A 160 -22.63 -7.02 9.04
N SER A 161 -22.83 -7.37 10.30
CA SER A 161 -24.04 -8.06 10.75
C SER A 161 -25.24 -7.14 10.55
N ARG A 162 -26.16 -7.52 9.66
CA ARG A 162 -27.48 -6.89 9.58
C ARG A 162 -28.50 -7.91 10.04
N GLU A 163 -29.14 -7.61 11.17
CA GLU A 163 -30.26 -8.38 11.71
C GLU A 163 -31.45 -8.43 10.71
N ASP A 164 -31.46 -7.52 9.73
CA ASP A 164 -32.65 -7.21 8.92
C ASP A 164 -32.48 -7.47 7.41
N THR A 165 -31.44 -8.17 6.97
CA THR A 165 -31.32 -8.47 5.54
C THR A 165 -32.41 -9.45 5.13
N ASP A 166 -33.27 -9.05 4.18
CA ASP A 166 -34.32 -9.91 3.64
C ASP A 166 -33.76 -11.29 3.27
N GLN A 167 -34.49 -12.35 3.65
CA GLN A 167 -34.06 -13.73 3.41
C GLN A 167 -33.69 -13.94 1.94
N GLY A 168 -32.44 -14.35 1.69
CA GLY A 168 -31.93 -14.64 0.35
C GLY A 168 -31.14 -13.52 -0.32
N VAL A 169 -31.14 -12.28 0.20
CA VAL A 169 -30.29 -11.20 -0.34
C VAL A 169 -28.81 -11.57 -0.24
N MET A 170 -28.38 -12.10 0.91
CA MET A 170 -26.99 -12.52 1.11
C MET A 170 -26.57 -13.66 0.17
N LYS A 171 -27.49 -14.56 -0.18
CA LYS A 171 -27.23 -15.60 -1.16
C LYS A 171 -26.90 -14.99 -2.53
N GLU A 172 -27.72 -14.08 -3.03
CA GLU A 172 -27.48 -13.43 -4.33
C GLU A 172 -26.17 -12.63 -4.34
N VAL A 173 -25.90 -11.85 -3.28
CA VAL A 173 -24.66 -11.07 -3.14
C VAL A 173 -23.43 -11.97 -3.18
N THR A 174 -23.44 -13.06 -2.42
CA THR A 174 -22.29 -13.96 -2.36
C THR A 174 -22.16 -14.83 -3.61
N GLU A 175 -23.26 -15.23 -4.26
CA GLU A 175 -23.23 -15.89 -5.58
C GLU A 175 -22.61 -14.98 -6.65
N GLU A 176 -22.90 -13.67 -6.59
CA GLU A 176 -22.30 -12.68 -7.48
C GLU A 176 -20.79 -12.57 -7.29
N MET A 177 -20.31 -12.59 -6.03
CA MET A 177 -18.87 -12.59 -5.71
C MET A 177 -18.15 -13.84 -6.23
N ILE A 178 -18.78 -15.01 -6.13
CA ILE A 178 -18.22 -16.26 -6.68
C ILE A 178 -18.19 -16.23 -8.21
N ARG A 179 -19.22 -15.68 -8.85
CA ARG A 179 -19.31 -15.60 -10.31
C ARG A 179 -18.31 -14.61 -10.91
N HIS A 180 -18.01 -13.51 -10.21
CA HIS A 180 -17.16 -12.42 -10.70
C HIS A 180 -15.76 -12.44 -10.10
N THR A 181 -15.09 -13.58 -10.19
CA THR A 181 -13.66 -13.66 -9.87
C THR A 181 -12.81 -13.00 -10.96
N LYS A 182 -11.65 -12.48 -10.57
CA LYS A 182 -10.68 -11.90 -11.49
C LYS A 182 -9.45 -12.79 -11.57
N LYS A 183 -9.13 -13.28 -12.78
CA LYS A 183 -7.85 -13.97 -13.03
C LYS A 183 -6.70 -12.97 -13.03
N VAL A 184 -5.65 -13.25 -12.25
CA VAL A 184 -4.46 -12.40 -12.11
C VAL A 184 -3.21 -13.26 -12.23
N SER A 185 -2.19 -12.78 -12.95
CA SER A 185 -0.85 -13.39 -12.92
C SER A 185 -0.06 -12.82 -11.74
N VAL A 186 0.61 -13.70 -11.00
CA VAL A 186 1.43 -13.32 -9.85
C VAL A 186 2.86 -13.06 -10.31
N ASP A 187 3.38 -11.87 -10.04
CA ASP A 187 4.75 -11.49 -10.35
C ASP A 187 5.73 -12.18 -9.39
N THR A 188 6.96 -12.44 -9.85
CA THR A 188 8.03 -12.96 -9.01
C THR A 188 8.41 -12.02 -7.87
N GLY A 189 8.20 -10.71 -8.04
CA GLY A 189 8.43 -9.67 -7.04
C GLY A 189 9.91 -9.46 -6.69
N ASP A 190 10.12 -8.62 -5.67
CA ASP A 190 11.42 -8.33 -5.09
C ASP A 190 11.69 -9.27 -3.90
N ASN A 191 12.78 -10.04 -3.96
CA ASN A 191 13.06 -11.07 -2.96
C ASN A 191 13.20 -10.51 -1.54
N GLU A 192 13.80 -9.34 -1.35
CA GLU A 192 13.97 -8.75 -0.01
C GLU A 192 12.62 -8.36 0.59
N LYS A 193 11.73 -7.78 -0.22
CA LYS A 193 10.37 -7.45 0.21
C LYS A 193 9.56 -8.70 0.53
N ILE A 194 9.73 -9.75 -0.26
CA ILE A 194 9.03 -11.01 -0.02
C ILE A 194 9.51 -11.64 1.29
N ARG A 195 10.82 -11.67 1.56
CA ARG A 195 11.35 -12.11 2.86
C ARG A 195 10.74 -11.36 4.02
N ARG A 196 10.73 -10.02 3.95
CA ARG A 196 10.15 -9.18 5.01
C ARG A 196 8.70 -9.56 5.31
N LEU A 197 7.90 -9.86 4.28
CA LEU A 197 6.51 -10.30 4.46
C LEU A 197 6.41 -11.72 5.05
N ILE A 198 7.32 -12.63 4.68
CA ILE A 198 7.36 -13.98 5.25
C ILE A 198 7.77 -13.95 6.73
N ASP A 199 8.72 -13.09 7.11
CA ASP A 199 9.21 -12.98 8.49
C ASP A 199 8.14 -12.50 9.49
N ILE A 200 7.11 -11.80 9.00
CA ILE A 200 5.95 -11.34 9.79
C ILE A 200 4.68 -12.17 9.51
N MET A 201 4.81 -13.32 8.86
CA MET A 201 3.67 -14.14 8.44
C MET A 201 3.17 -15.04 9.58
N SER A 202 1.86 -15.02 9.82
CA SER A 202 1.18 -15.96 10.73
C SER A 202 0.17 -16.79 9.96
N ILE A 203 0.38 -18.11 9.95
CA ILE A 203 -0.50 -19.09 9.28
C ILE A 203 -1.36 -19.78 10.33
N HIS A 204 -2.69 -19.75 10.13
CA HIS A 204 -3.71 -20.29 11.03
C HIS A 204 -4.39 -21.55 10.51
#